data_AF-A0A7V7AJ15-F1
#
_entry.id   AF-A0A7V7AJ15-F1
#
_cell.length_a   1.000
_cell.length_b   1.000
_cell.length_c   1.000
_cell.angle_alpha   90.00
_cell.angle_beta   90.00
_cell.angle_gamma   90.00
#
_symmetry.space_group_name_H-M   'P 1'
#
loop_
_entity.id
_entity.type
_entity.pdbx_description
1 polymer ?
#
loop_
_entity_poly.entity_id
_entity_poly.type
_entity_poly.pdbx_seq_one_letter_code
_entity_poly.pdbx_strand_id
1 'polypeptide(L)'
;MNRVGNLVTILSTSFAAVLVSVQLVALALIFFGAIKISGFKVALLLMLSLVLWQFAKRLPVFPGELFWRWSAIITSLVVIAFAIFGEDGIRAMGQYKYSGSTQSVVETIAKSNQMSKRVMLSDKPFLVDLKGKQRNGIVSKGETLFCPNPPEKSKDGGEQLIRCMRKDSDGNFVTGGWGYVPVLATESETLQSFSTNNQKTTADYERLQAENEGLRSQISNLQNQQRGEIAGLQGQIKSLQSQLADRDAKIGQLNATTAQAQQAQRAAEQNARQFEKNWRGAESREKRWEMHARRCWGN
;
A
#
# COMPACT_ATOMS: atom_id res chain seq x y z
N MET A 1 -25.08 -46.13 24.47
CA MET A 1 -24.16 -45.67 23.40
C MET A 1 -24.06 -44.14 23.25
N ASN A 2 -24.91 -43.30 23.88
CA ASN A 2 -24.86 -41.84 23.68
C ASN A 2 -23.83 -41.06 24.53
N ARG A 3 -23.23 -41.66 25.57
CA ARG A 3 -22.23 -40.97 26.41
C ARG A 3 -20.84 -40.87 25.79
N VAL A 4 -20.45 -41.86 24.98
CA VAL A 4 -19.12 -41.88 24.34
C VAL A 4 -19.06 -40.88 23.17
N GLY A 5 -20.15 -40.71 22.43
CA GLY A 5 -20.25 -39.74 21.34
C GLY A 5 -20.05 -38.29 21.81
N ASN A 6 -20.71 -37.89 22.90
CA ASN A 6 -20.57 -36.53 23.44
C ASN A 6 -19.16 -36.23 23.95
N LEU A 7 -18.46 -37.21 24.53
CA LEU A 7 -17.11 -36.98 25.06
C LEU A 7 -16.10 -36.74 23.93
N VAL A 8 -16.21 -37.49 22.83
CA VAL A 8 -15.34 -37.32 21.65
C VAL A 8 -15.59 -35.97 20.96
N THR A 9 -16.84 -35.51 20.89
CA THR A 9 -17.17 -34.19 20.31
C THR A 9 -16.67 -33.04 21.18
N ILE A 10 -16.75 -33.15 22.51
CA ILE A 10 -16.25 -32.12 23.43
C ILE A 10 -14.71 -32.06 23.39
N LEU A 11 -14.04 -33.21 23.33
CA LEU A 11 -12.57 -33.27 23.23
C LEU A 11 -12.07 -32.70 21.90
N SER A 12 -12.75 -32.99 20.77
CA SER A 12 -12.32 -32.48 19.46
C SER A 12 -12.53 -30.97 19.29
N THR A 13 -13.63 -30.43 19.81
CA THR A 13 -13.91 -28.98 19.78
C THR A 13 -12.95 -28.21 20.67
N SER A 14 -12.62 -28.74 21.86
CA SER A 14 -11.64 -28.15 22.77
C SER A 14 -10.24 -28.11 22.16
N PHE A 15 -9.82 -29.20 21.50
CA PHE A 15 -8.50 -29.27 20.86
C PHE A 15 -8.39 -28.28 19.68
N ALA A 16 -9.46 -28.13 18.88
CA ALA A 16 -9.49 -27.15 17.80
C ALA A 16 -9.41 -25.71 18.31
N ALA A 17 -10.07 -25.38 19.42
CA ALA A 17 -10.01 -24.04 20.03
C ALA A 17 -8.61 -23.70 20.53
N VAL A 18 -7.90 -24.67 21.11
CA VAL A 18 -6.50 -24.50 21.54
C VAL A 18 -5.58 -24.27 20.33
N LEU A 19 -5.77 -25.01 19.23
CA LEU A 19 -4.96 -24.80 18.02
C LEU A 19 -5.17 -23.42 17.40
N VAL A 20 -6.42 -22.95 17.31
CA VAL A 20 -6.75 -21.63 16.75
C VAL A 20 -6.16 -20.50 17.60
N SER A 21 -6.24 -20.62 18.94
CA SER A 21 -5.67 -19.61 19.84
C SER A 21 -4.14 -19.55 19.76
N VAL A 22 -3.45 -20.69 19.67
CA VAL A 22 -2.00 -20.74 19.44
C VAL A 22 -1.62 -20.09 18.11
N GLN A 23 -2.42 -20.30 17.05
CA GLN A 23 -2.17 -19.72 15.73
C GLN A 23 -2.38 -18.19 15.71
N LEU A 24 -3.39 -17.69 16.41
CA LEU A 24 -3.62 -16.25 16.58
C LEU A 24 -2.50 -15.57 17.37
N VAL A 25 -2.03 -16.20 18.45
CA VAL A 25 -0.89 -15.68 19.23
C VAL A 25 0.38 -15.65 18.40
N ALA A 26 0.65 -16.70 17.60
CA ALA A 26 1.79 -16.71 16.68
C ALA A 26 1.72 -15.58 15.64
N LEU A 27 0.55 -15.34 15.05
CA LEU A 27 0.34 -14.25 14.09
C LEU A 27 0.51 -12.87 14.74
N ALA A 28 0.00 -12.68 15.97
CA ALA A 28 0.17 -11.44 16.72
C ALA A 28 1.66 -11.18 17.01
N LEU A 29 2.42 -12.19 17.43
CA LEU A 29 3.86 -12.05 17.70
C LEU A 29 4.67 -11.72 16.45
N ILE A 30 4.26 -12.22 15.28
CA ILE A 30 4.85 -11.85 13.98
C ILE A 30 4.53 -10.38 13.66
N PHE A 31 3.27 -9.95 13.87
CA PHE A 31 2.83 -8.60 13.59
C PHE A 31 3.53 -7.55 14.48
N PHE A 32 3.79 -7.88 15.75
CA PHE A 32 4.56 -7.02 16.67
C PHE A 32 6.08 -7.07 16.44
N GLY A 33 6.56 -7.77 15.40
CA GLY A 33 7.98 -7.79 15.03
C GLY A 33 8.89 -8.52 16.02
N ALA A 34 8.31 -9.30 16.95
CA ALA A 34 9.08 -10.01 17.98
C ALA A 34 9.86 -11.21 17.42
N ILE A 35 9.51 -11.70 16.22
CA ILE A 35 10.13 -12.88 15.61
C ILE A 35 10.41 -12.62 14.13
N LYS A 36 11.69 -12.71 13.72
CA LYS A 36 12.08 -12.75 12.31
C LYS A 36 11.75 -14.12 11.74
N ILE A 37 10.71 -14.19 10.91
CA ILE A 37 10.29 -15.42 10.24
C ILE A 37 10.72 -15.36 8.77
N SER A 38 11.45 -16.38 8.30
CA SER A 38 11.82 -16.50 6.89
C SER A 38 10.60 -16.81 6.03
N GLY A 39 10.60 -16.38 4.76
CA GLY A 39 9.49 -16.61 3.83
C GLY A 39 9.04 -18.08 3.74
N PHE A 40 9.97 -19.03 3.91
CA PHE A 40 9.66 -20.47 3.96
C PHE A 40 8.73 -20.86 5.11
N LYS A 41 8.91 -20.27 6.29
CA LYS A 41 8.06 -20.54 7.47
C LYS A 41 6.66 -19.95 7.30
N VAL A 42 6.53 -18.81 6.61
CA VAL A 42 5.22 -18.24 6.24
C VAL A 42 4.49 -19.14 5.24
N ALA A 43 5.19 -19.64 4.23
CA ALA A 43 4.63 -20.58 3.27
C ALA A 43 4.17 -21.89 3.95
N LEU A 44 4.95 -22.42 4.89
CA LEU A 44 4.57 -23.60 5.67
C LEU A 44 3.29 -23.37 6.49
N LEU A 45 3.16 -22.20 7.14
CA LEU A 45 1.96 -21.84 7.90
C LEU A 45 0.72 -21.72 7.01
N LEU A 46 0.86 -21.16 5.80
CA LEU A 46 -0.22 -21.08 4.82
C LEU A 46 -0.65 -22.48 4.33
N MET A 47 0.30 -23.36 4.05
CA MET A 47 0.01 -24.74 3.65
C MET A 47 -0.70 -25.50 4.78
N LEU A 48 -0.25 -25.33 6.03
CA LEU A 48 -0.88 -25.96 7.19
C LEU A 48 -2.32 -25.46 7.39
N SER A 49 -2.57 -24.16 7.17
CA SER A 49 -3.91 -23.56 7.19
C SER A 49 -4.84 -24.17 6.12
N LEU A 50 -4.33 -24.41 4.90
CA LEU A 50 -5.10 -25.04 3.82
C LEU A 50 -5.44 -26.51 4.14
N VAL A 51 -4.51 -27.26 4.73
CA VAL A 51 -4.75 -28.65 5.14
C VAL A 51 -5.80 -28.72 6.25
N LEU A 52 -5.71 -27.83 7.25
CA LEU A 52 -6.69 -27.74 8.32
C LEU A 52 -8.08 -27.35 7.79
N TRP A 53 -8.16 -26.49 6.76
CA TRP A 53 -9.42 -26.16 6.10
C TRP A 53 -10.06 -27.37 5.40
N GLN A 54 -9.27 -28.18 4.69
CA GLN A 54 -9.76 -29.40 4.05
C GLN A 54 -10.28 -30.43 5.08
N PHE A 55 -9.62 -30.52 6.24
CA PHE A 55 -10.08 -31.36 7.34
C PHE A 55 -11.37 -30.83 7.99
N ALA A 56 -11.46 -29.52 8.21
CA ALA A 56 -12.62 -28.91 8.85
C ALA A 56 -13.92 -29.07 8.04
N LYS A 57 -13.84 -29.10 6.70
CA LYS A 57 -15.01 -29.37 5.84
C LYS A 57 -15.66 -30.73 6.07
N ARG A 58 -14.94 -31.70 6.65
CA ARG A 58 -15.46 -33.05 6.92
C ARG A 58 -16.14 -33.20 8.28
N LEU A 59 -16.12 -32.16 9.13
CA LEU A 59 -16.72 -32.23 10.47
C LEU A 59 -18.16 -31.64 10.45
N PRO A 60 -19.18 -32.42 10.86
CA PRO A 60 -20.58 -32.02 10.75
C PRO A 60 -21.05 -31.00 11.80
N VAL A 61 -20.20 -30.61 12.76
CA VAL A 61 -20.56 -29.78 13.92
C VAL A 61 -19.51 -28.69 14.12
N PHE A 62 -19.41 -27.72 13.22
CA PHE A 62 -18.54 -26.55 13.38
C PHE A 62 -19.27 -25.25 13.01
N PRO A 63 -18.89 -24.11 13.62
CA PRO A 63 -19.65 -22.87 13.55
C PRO A 63 -19.66 -22.37 12.11
N GLY A 64 -20.81 -21.85 11.71
CA GLY A 64 -21.27 -21.76 10.33
C GLY A 64 -20.34 -21.05 9.36
N GLU A 65 -20.69 -21.21 8.08
CA GLU A 65 -20.04 -20.68 6.86
C GLU A 65 -19.46 -19.26 6.99
N LEU A 66 -20.07 -18.42 7.83
CA LEU A 66 -19.61 -17.08 8.16
C LEU A 66 -18.18 -17.03 8.72
N PHE A 67 -17.81 -17.92 9.66
CA PHE A 67 -16.49 -17.90 10.30
C PHE A 67 -15.37 -18.14 9.29
N TRP A 68 -15.59 -19.06 8.35
CA TRP A 68 -14.62 -19.38 7.30
C TRP A 68 -14.50 -18.28 6.25
N ARG A 69 -15.60 -17.59 5.93
CA ARG A 69 -15.56 -16.38 5.07
C ARG A 69 -14.71 -15.29 5.70
N TRP A 70 -14.90 -15.01 7.00
CA TRP A 70 -14.10 -14.01 7.71
C TRP A 70 -12.63 -14.40 7.83
N SER A 71 -12.32 -15.67 8.13
CA SER A 71 -10.95 -16.17 8.18
C SER A 71 -10.22 -16.02 6.84
N ALA A 72 -10.89 -16.34 5.72
CA ALA A 72 -10.34 -16.19 4.37
C ALA A 72 -10.10 -14.71 4.00
N ILE A 73 -11.00 -13.81 4.40
CA ILE A 73 -10.83 -12.36 4.19
C ILE A 73 -9.64 -11.84 4.98
N ILE A 74 -9.52 -12.19 6.27
CA ILE A 74 -8.44 -11.72 7.14
C ILE A 74 -7.09 -12.22 6.63
N THR A 75 -6.98 -13.51 6.27
CA THR A 75 -5.73 -14.06 5.71
C THR A 75 -5.35 -13.40 4.39
N SER A 76 -6.31 -13.11 3.51
CA SER A 76 -6.06 -12.39 2.25
C SER A 76 -5.56 -10.95 2.50
N LEU A 77 -6.15 -10.23 3.46
CA LEU A 77 -5.71 -8.88 3.84
C LEU A 77 -4.29 -8.87 4.42
N VAL A 78 -3.92 -9.88 5.22
CA VAL A 78 -2.57 -10.01 5.76
C VAL A 78 -1.54 -10.26 4.65
N VAL A 79 -1.86 -11.11 3.67
CA VAL A 79 -0.98 -11.36 2.52
C VAL A 79 -0.80 -10.10 1.67
N ILE A 80 -1.89 -9.36 1.41
CA ILE A 80 -1.83 -8.09 0.66
C ILE A 80 -1.00 -7.06 1.43
N ALA A 81 -1.19 -6.94 2.75
CA ALA A 81 -0.38 -6.05 3.58
C ALA A 81 1.10 -6.42 3.52
N PHE A 82 1.46 -7.71 3.63
CA PHE A 82 2.86 -8.14 3.50
C PHE A 82 3.45 -7.91 2.10
N ALA A 83 2.64 -8.03 1.04
CA ALA A 83 3.07 -7.76 -0.33
C ALA A 83 3.30 -6.25 -0.58
N ILE A 84 2.46 -5.40 -0.01
CA ILE A 84 2.58 -3.94 -0.12
C ILE A 84 3.71 -3.41 0.77
N PHE A 85 3.84 -3.94 1.99
CA PHE A 85 4.85 -3.55 2.97
C PHE A 85 6.06 -4.50 2.95
N GLY A 86 6.52 -4.91 1.76
CA GLY A 86 7.73 -5.74 1.59
C GLY A 86 8.93 -5.20 2.39
N GLU A 87 10.03 -5.96 2.47
CA GLU A 87 11.19 -5.67 3.36
C GLU A 87 11.67 -4.20 3.34
N ASP A 88 11.48 -3.49 2.23
CA ASP A 88 11.80 -2.08 2.06
C ASP A 88 10.85 -1.13 2.82
N GLY A 89 9.57 -1.46 2.95
CA GLY A 89 8.59 -0.67 3.71
C GLY A 89 8.83 -0.68 5.22
N ILE A 90 9.32 -1.79 5.77
CA ILE A 90 9.70 -1.90 7.19
C ILE A 90 11.00 -1.15 7.46
N ARG A 91 11.95 -1.14 6.51
CA ARG A 91 13.18 -0.32 6.63
C ARG A 91 12.89 1.18 6.53
N ALA A 92 11.94 1.59 5.69
CA ALA A 92 11.53 2.99 5.57
C ALA A 92 10.87 3.51 6.87
N MET A 93 10.02 2.72 7.52
CA MET A 93 9.40 3.13 8.80
C MET A 93 10.38 3.17 9.98
N GLY A 94 11.47 2.40 9.94
CA GLY A 94 12.54 2.47 10.94
C GLY A 94 13.34 3.78 10.90
N GLN A 95 13.46 4.43 9.74
CA GLN A 95 14.22 5.67 9.59
C GLN A 95 13.40 6.94 9.91
N TYR A 96 12.06 6.87 9.91
CA TYR A 96 11.22 8.01 10.26
C TYR A 96 11.25 8.37 11.75
N LYS A 97 11.81 7.52 12.62
CA LYS A 97 11.88 7.79 14.08
C LYS A 97 13.08 8.67 14.50
N TYR A 98 13.94 9.10 13.58
CA TYR A 98 15.14 9.91 13.88
C TYR A 98 15.28 11.22 13.07
N SER A 99 14.24 11.64 12.33
CA SER A 99 14.25 12.89 11.55
C SER A 99 13.33 13.97 12.14
N GLY A 100 13.40 14.14 13.45
CA GLY A 100 12.65 15.16 14.18
C GLY A 100 13.58 16.25 14.72
N SER A 101 14.18 17.06 13.83
CA SER A 101 14.70 18.40 14.13
C SER A 101 15.41 18.96 12.90
N THR A 102 14.65 19.52 11.97
CA THR A 102 15.19 20.32 10.85
C THR A 102 15.78 21.65 11.33
N GLN A 103 15.50 22.09 12.56
CA GLN A 103 16.08 23.32 13.13
C GLN A 103 17.55 23.17 13.56
N SER A 104 17.98 22.01 14.05
CA SER A 104 19.39 21.83 14.45
C SER A 104 20.36 21.69 13.28
N VAL A 105 19.89 21.24 12.11
CA VAL A 105 20.73 21.11 10.91
C VAL A 105 21.07 22.49 10.34
N VAL A 106 20.14 23.44 10.35
CA VAL A 106 20.39 24.82 9.87
C VAL A 106 21.34 25.56 10.81
N GLU A 107 21.25 25.36 12.12
CA GLU A 107 22.15 25.97 13.09
C GLU A 107 23.57 25.36 13.07
N THR A 108 23.68 24.07 12.75
CA THR A 108 24.97 23.39 12.55
C THR A 108 25.64 23.83 11.24
N ILE A 109 24.88 24.05 10.16
CA ILE A 109 25.41 24.56 8.89
C ILE A 109 25.89 26.02 9.05
N ALA A 110 25.15 26.85 9.79
CA ALA A 110 25.55 28.24 10.05
C ALA A 110 26.86 28.35 10.88
N LYS A 111 27.10 27.43 11.82
CA LYS A 111 28.39 27.32 12.53
C LYS A 111 29.49 26.62 11.72
N SER A 112 29.15 25.82 10.70
CA SER A 112 30.13 25.19 9.80
C SER A 112 30.75 26.16 8.77
N ASN A 113 30.19 27.36 8.62
CA ASN A 113 30.69 28.40 7.72
C ASN A 113 31.95 29.13 8.20
N GLN A 114 32.58 28.68 9.30
CA GLN A 114 33.89 29.18 9.74
C GLN A 114 35.06 28.26 9.40
N MET A 115 34.92 27.35 8.44
CA MET A 115 36.09 26.65 7.89
C MET A 115 36.88 27.62 7.01
N SER A 116 38.01 28.14 7.51
CA SER A 116 38.94 28.91 6.71
C SER A 116 39.63 27.97 5.73
N LYS A 117 39.30 28.11 4.44
CA LYS A 117 39.99 27.43 3.34
C LYS A 117 41.34 28.12 3.13
N ARG A 118 42.41 27.34 3.19
CA ARG A 118 43.78 27.85 3.10
C ARG A 118 44.57 27.08 2.06
N VAL A 119 45.40 27.77 1.31
CA VAL A 119 46.26 27.17 0.28
C VAL A 119 47.70 27.18 0.75
N MET A 120 48.42 26.07 0.57
CA MET A 120 49.83 25.97 0.91
C MET A 120 50.70 26.78 -0.04
N LEU A 121 51.58 27.63 0.50
CA LEU A 121 52.53 28.44 -0.26
C LEU A 121 53.85 27.75 -0.57
N SER A 122 54.21 26.75 0.23
CA SER A 122 55.43 25.98 0.08
C SER A 122 55.23 24.56 0.60
N ASP A 123 56.01 23.63 0.07
CA ASP A 123 56.06 22.26 0.55
C ASP A 123 56.45 22.21 2.04
N LYS A 124 55.53 21.80 2.89
CA LYS A 124 55.75 21.71 4.35
C LYS A 124 55.20 20.41 4.90
N PRO A 125 55.81 19.88 5.97
CA PRO A 125 55.32 18.65 6.60
C PRO A 125 53.98 18.89 7.28
N PHE A 126 53.07 17.92 7.15
CA PHE A 126 51.84 17.88 7.94
C PHE A 126 52.13 17.30 9.33
N LEU A 127 51.96 18.12 10.37
CA LEU A 127 52.30 17.73 11.74
C LEU A 127 51.06 17.14 12.42
N VAL A 128 51.11 15.96 13.02
CA VAL A 128 49.92 15.42 13.72
C VAL A 128 49.73 15.94 15.14
N ASP A 129 50.75 16.58 15.68
CA ASP A 129 50.81 17.07 17.05
C ASP A 129 51.47 18.46 17.05
N LEU A 130 51.05 19.32 17.97
CA LEU A 130 51.70 20.58 18.34
C LEU A 130 53.20 20.40 18.66
N LYS A 131 53.62 19.19 19.05
CA LYS A 131 55.03 18.81 19.28
C LYS A 131 55.84 18.51 18.00
N GLY A 132 55.27 18.74 16.81
CA GLY A 132 56.02 18.65 15.55
C GLY A 132 56.34 17.23 15.07
N LYS A 133 55.66 16.20 15.59
CA LYS A 133 55.80 14.84 15.04
C LYS A 133 55.12 14.78 13.67
N GLN A 134 55.91 14.54 12.62
CA GLN A 134 55.41 14.32 11.28
C GLN A 134 54.59 13.03 11.23
N ARG A 135 53.45 13.05 10.55
CA ARG A 135 52.83 11.84 9.99
C ARG A 135 52.61 12.10 8.51
N ASN A 136 52.89 11.07 7.71
CA ASN A 136 52.45 10.88 6.33
C ASN A 136 52.36 12.15 5.48
N GLY A 137 53.43 12.37 4.71
CA GLY A 137 53.38 13.18 3.50
C GLY A 137 53.68 14.66 3.73
N ILE A 138 54.46 15.19 2.79
CA ILE A 138 54.61 16.63 2.56
C ILE A 138 53.27 17.12 2.01
N VAL A 139 52.73 18.21 2.56
CA VAL A 139 51.63 18.94 1.92
C VAL A 139 52.26 19.78 0.84
N SER A 140 51.85 19.56 -0.41
CA SER A 140 52.48 20.24 -1.54
C SER A 140 51.98 21.67 -1.69
N LYS A 141 52.83 22.53 -2.23
CA LYS A 141 52.46 23.88 -2.65
C LYS A 141 51.24 23.83 -3.58
N GLY A 142 50.25 24.67 -3.30
CA GLY A 142 48.97 24.74 -4.03
C GLY A 142 47.88 23.81 -3.49
N GLU A 143 48.19 22.92 -2.53
CA GLU A 143 47.18 22.07 -1.91
C GLU A 143 46.23 22.88 -1.00
N THR A 144 44.94 22.57 -1.08
CA THR A 144 43.90 23.20 -0.28
C THR A 144 43.69 22.46 1.04
N LEU A 145 43.72 23.20 2.14
CA LEU A 145 43.45 22.72 3.48
C LEU A 145 42.21 23.39 4.06
N PHE A 146 41.49 22.64 4.90
CA PHE A 146 40.27 23.10 5.57
C PHE A 146 40.52 23.22 7.06
N CYS A 147 40.53 24.47 7.57
CA CYS A 147 40.94 24.76 8.94
C CYS A 147 39.75 25.33 9.74
N PRO A 148 39.10 24.54 10.61
CA PRO A 148 37.94 24.98 11.38
C PRO A 148 38.31 25.74 12.66
N ASN A 149 39.56 25.66 13.12
CA ASN A 149 40.00 26.24 14.38
C ASN A 149 40.91 27.46 14.13
N PRO A 150 40.90 28.46 15.02
CA PRO A 150 41.86 29.57 14.98
C PRO A 150 43.29 29.08 15.23
N PRO A 151 44.31 29.86 14.84
CA PRO A 151 45.71 29.55 15.12
C PRO A 151 46.01 29.36 16.60
N GLU A 152 46.77 28.33 16.93
CA GLU A 152 47.28 28.05 18.27
C GLU A 152 48.80 28.31 18.32
N LYS A 153 49.28 28.86 19.45
CA LYS A 153 50.72 29.02 19.67
C LYS A 153 51.32 27.68 20.10
N SER A 154 52.46 27.32 19.51
CA SER A 154 53.22 26.16 19.97
C SER A 154 53.66 26.35 21.43
N LYS A 155 53.62 25.27 22.23
CA LYS A 155 53.98 25.30 23.66
C LYS A 155 55.45 25.63 23.91
N ASP A 156 56.30 25.45 22.90
CA ASP A 156 57.75 25.67 22.99
C ASP A 156 58.17 27.09 22.54
N GLY A 157 57.22 28.02 22.40
CA GLY A 157 57.49 29.39 21.94
C GLY A 157 57.75 29.52 20.43
N GLY A 158 57.46 28.47 19.66
CA GLY A 158 57.62 28.41 18.20
C GLY A 158 56.48 29.06 17.40
N GLU A 159 56.54 28.88 16.08
CA GLU A 159 55.58 29.43 15.09
C GLU A 159 54.11 29.10 15.41
N GLN A 160 53.19 29.97 14.98
CA GLN A 160 51.75 29.71 15.11
C GLN A 160 51.32 28.59 14.16
N LEU A 161 50.64 27.59 14.70
CA LEU A 161 50.14 26.43 13.99
C LEU A 161 48.63 26.49 13.91
N ILE A 162 48.06 26.08 12.77
CA ILE A 162 46.61 25.95 12.60
C ILE A 162 46.25 24.51 12.31
N ARG A 163 45.19 24.04 12.97
CA ARG A 163 44.69 22.67 12.81
C ARG A 163 43.78 22.59 11.57
N CYS A 164 44.13 21.75 10.62
CA CYS A 164 43.44 21.61 9.34
C CYS A 164 43.20 20.15 8.97
N MET A 165 42.28 19.94 8.03
CA MET A 165 42.00 18.67 7.37
C MET A 165 42.39 18.74 5.90
N ARG A 166 42.81 17.58 5.38
CA ARG A 166 43.12 17.36 3.97
C ARG A 166 41.96 16.64 3.26
N LYS A 167 41.71 17.02 2.02
CA LYS A 167 40.82 16.29 1.11
C LYS A 167 41.63 15.56 0.06
N ASP A 168 41.13 14.43 -0.43
CA ASP A 168 41.68 13.78 -1.61
C ASP A 168 41.21 14.47 -2.91
N SER A 169 41.67 13.95 -4.04
CA SER A 169 41.28 14.42 -5.38
C SER A 169 39.78 14.32 -5.66
N ASP A 170 39.08 13.42 -4.96
CA ASP A 170 37.65 13.18 -5.11
C ASP A 170 36.81 14.09 -4.18
N GLY A 171 37.47 14.98 -3.43
CA GLY A 171 36.83 15.91 -2.51
C GLY A 171 36.38 15.29 -1.19
N ASN A 172 36.76 14.04 -0.91
CA ASN A 172 36.48 13.36 0.34
C ASN A 172 37.53 13.71 1.39
N PHE A 173 37.12 13.81 2.65
CA PHE A 173 38.07 13.99 3.75
C PHE A 173 38.86 12.69 3.95
N VAL A 174 40.19 12.79 3.91
CA VAL A 174 41.05 11.62 4.13
C VAL A 174 40.89 11.18 5.59
N THR A 175 40.30 10.00 5.81
CA THR A 175 40.03 9.45 7.14
C THR A 175 41.31 9.38 7.98
N GLY A 176 41.34 10.12 9.10
CA GLY A 176 42.50 10.22 10.00
C GLY A 176 43.43 11.44 9.79
N GLY A 177 43.13 12.32 8.83
CA GLY A 177 44.00 13.41 8.37
C GLY A 177 43.84 14.77 9.07
N TRP A 178 43.71 14.81 10.40
CA TRP A 178 43.85 16.08 11.13
C TRP A 178 45.32 16.34 11.43
N GLY A 179 45.77 17.55 11.16
CA GLY A 179 47.14 17.95 11.44
C GLY A 179 47.29 19.45 11.50
N TYR A 180 48.45 19.87 11.97
CA TYR A 180 48.87 21.22 12.21
C TYR A 180 49.81 21.66 11.10
N VAL A 181 49.58 22.86 10.60
CA VAL A 181 50.41 23.49 9.58
C VAL A 181 50.76 24.90 10.04
N PRO A 182 51.97 25.40 9.72
CA PRO A 182 52.36 26.76 10.10
C PRO A 182 51.53 27.78 9.32
N VAL A 183 50.93 28.72 10.04
CA VAL A 183 50.06 29.76 9.46
C VAL A 183 50.77 30.54 8.36
N LEU A 184 52.06 30.85 8.57
CA LEU A 184 52.91 31.59 7.63
C LEU A 184 53.16 30.84 6.32
N ALA A 185 52.99 29.52 6.29
CA ALA A 185 53.13 28.72 5.08
C ALA A 185 51.80 28.58 4.31
N THR A 186 50.74 29.25 4.77
CA THR A 186 49.41 29.15 4.18
C THR A 186 48.83 30.54 3.90
N GLU A 187 48.21 30.71 2.75
CA GLU A 187 47.39 31.88 2.45
C GLU A 187 45.91 31.54 2.62
N SER A 188 45.13 32.49 3.16
CA SER A 188 43.68 32.37 3.17
C SER A 188 43.18 32.56 1.75
N GLU A 189 42.50 31.56 1.20
CA GLU A 189 41.77 31.74 -0.05
C GLU A 189 40.66 32.76 0.24
N THR A 190 40.67 33.89 -0.47
CA THR A 190 39.83 35.05 -0.15
C THR A 190 38.34 34.72 -0.30
N LEU A 191 37.53 35.34 0.58
CA LEU A 191 36.06 35.24 0.72
C LEU A 191 35.23 35.35 -0.58
N GLN A 192 35.81 35.81 -1.69
CA GLN A 192 35.11 36.05 -2.96
C GLN A 192 34.64 34.76 -3.67
N SER A 193 35.45 33.69 -3.66
CA SER A 193 35.06 32.41 -4.29
C SER A 193 34.02 31.64 -3.45
N PHE A 194 34.00 31.88 -2.13
CA PHE A 194 33.00 31.32 -1.22
C PHE A 194 31.65 32.04 -1.34
N SER A 195 31.66 33.37 -1.55
CA SER A 195 30.45 34.16 -1.77
C SER A 195 29.71 33.77 -3.05
N THR A 196 30.43 33.55 -4.15
CA THR A 196 29.83 33.16 -5.45
C THR A 196 29.25 31.75 -5.42
N ASN A 197 29.92 30.79 -4.79
CA ASN A 197 29.39 29.43 -4.64
C ASN A 197 28.15 29.41 -3.74
N ASN A 198 28.14 30.14 -2.62
CA ASN A 198 26.96 30.23 -1.76
C ASN A 198 25.78 30.94 -2.43
N GLN A 199 26.02 32.00 -3.20
CA GLN A 199 24.98 32.66 -3.98
C GLN A 199 24.34 31.69 -4.99
N LYS A 200 25.16 30.87 -5.65
CA LYS A 200 24.67 29.84 -6.58
C LYS A 200 23.82 28.77 -5.87
N THR A 201 24.25 28.23 -4.73
CA THR A 201 23.45 27.26 -3.96
C THR A 201 22.15 27.85 -3.43
N THR A 202 22.14 29.14 -3.08
CA THR A 202 20.93 29.82 -2.60
C THR A 202 19.90 29.98 -3.74
N ALA A 203 20.36 30.40 -4.92
CA ALA A 203 19.51 30.51 -6.11
C ALA A 203 18.96 29.15 -6.56
N ASP A 204 19.78 28.09 -6.52
CA ASP A 204 19.34 26.73 -6.83
C ASP A 204 18.30 26.22 -5.82
N TYR A 205 18.45 26.57 -4.54
CA TYR A 205 17.46 26.23 -3.51
C TYR A 205 16.11 26.92 -3.74
N GLU A 206 16.12 28.22 -4.02
CA GLU A 206 14.90 28.99 -4.32
C GLU A 206 14.18 28.44 -5.57
N ARG A 207 14.95 28.06 -6.59
CA ARG A 207 14.40 27.42 -7.79
C ARG A 207 13.75 26.07 -7.47
N LEU A 208 14.43 25.20 -6.73
CA LEU A 208 13.89 23.89 -6.33
C LEU A 208 12.66 24.05 -5.43
N GLN A 209 12.61 25.09 -4.62
CA GLN A 209 11.45 25.40 -3.80
C GLN A 209 10.26 25.82 -4.68
N ALA A 210 10.47 26.70 -5.65
CA ALA A 210 9.44 27.11 -6.60
C ALA A 210 8.94 25.93 -7.45
N GLU A 211 9.84 25.05 -7.92
CA GLU A 211 9.47 23.83 -8.64
C GLU A 211 8.65 22.88 -7.76
N ASN A 212 9.00 22.71 -6.48
CA ASN A 212 8.22 21.91 -5.53
C ASN A 212 6.82 22.48 -5.30
N GLU A 213 6.69 23.80 -5.15
CA GLU A 213 5.39 24.46 -5.00
C GLU A 213 4.53 24.30 -6.27
N GLY A 214 5.15 24.43 -7.45
CA GLY A 214 4.50 24.18 -8.73
C GLY A 214 4.01 22.74 -8.88
N LEU A 215 4.85 21.75 -8.56
CA LEU A 215 4.47 20.33 -8.58
C LEU A 215 3.35 20.01 -7.59
N ARG A 216 3.39 20.58 -6.38
CA ARG A 216 2.31 20.43 -5.39
C ARG A 216 0.98 20.96 -5.93
N SER A 217 0.99 22.11 -6.59
CA SER A 217 -0.21 22.66 -7.23
C SER A 217 -0.73 21.75 -8.34
N GLN A 218 0.15 21.21 -9.19
CA GLN A 218 -0.24 20.28 -10.26
C GLN A 218 -0.86 19.00 -9.71
N ILE A 219 -0.27 18.42 -8.67
CA ILE A 219 -0.80 17.22 -8.00
C ILE A 219 -2.18 17.51 -7.43
N SER A 220 -2.38 18.64 -6.76
CA SER A 220 -3.69 19.03 -6.22
C SER A 220 -4.75 19.18 -7.32
N ASN A 221 -4.40 19.82 -8.44
CA ASN A 221 -5.29 19.98 -9.59
C ASN A 221 -5.68 18.63 -10.21
N LEU A 222 -4.72 17.72 -10.42
CA LEU A 222 -4.98 16.39 -10.95
C LEU A 222 -5.87 15.57 -10.00
N GLN A 223 -5.63 15.64 -8.70
CA GLN A 223 -6.48 14.97 -7.71
C GLN A 223 -7.91 15.49 -7.72
N ASN A 224 -8.10 16.81 -7.85
CA ASN A 224 -9.43 17.41 -7.94
C ASN A 224 -10.15 17.01 -9.23
N GLN A 225 -9.44 17.00 -10.36
CA GLN A 225 -9.99 16.53 -11.64
C GLN A 225 -10.43 15.06 -11.55
N GLN A 226 -9.57 14.18 -11.05
CA GLN A 226 -9.89 12.76 -10.88
C GLN A 226 -11.09 12.54 -9.95
N ARG A 227 -11.18 13.29 -8.84
CA ARG A 227 -12.36 13.23 -7.95
C ARG A 227 -13.64 13.65 -8.67
N GLY A 228 -13.57 14.70 -9.49
CA GLY A 228 -14.70 15.14 -10.32
C GLY A 228 -15.15 14.08 -11.32
N GLU A 229 -14.21 13.48 -12.04
CA GLU A 229 -14.48 12.41 -12.99
C GLU A 229 -15.09 11.18 -12.31
N ILE A 230 -14.55 10.75 -11.16
CA ILE A 230 -15.09 9.64 -10.37
C ILE A 230 -16.53 9.94 -9.93
N ALA A 231 -16.81 11.15 -9.42
CA ALA A 231 -18.15 11.54 -9.01
C ALA A 231 -19.13 11.54 -10.20
N GLY A 232 -18.69 12.02 -11.37
CA GLY A 232 -19.46 11.99 -12.60
C GLY A 232 -19.80 10.57 -13.05
N LEU A 233 -18.80 9.68 -13.09
CA LEU A 233 -18.99 8.27 -13.44
C LEU A 233 -19.91 7.55 -12.45
N GLN A 234 -19.78 7.81 -11.15
CA GLN A 234 -20.69 7.27 -10.14
C GLN A 234 -22.14 7.72 -10.35
N GLY A 235 -22.35 8.98 -10.75
CA GLY A 235 -23.66 9.50 -11.13
C GLY A 235 -24.26 8.76 -12.32
N GLN A 236 -23.45 8.52 -13.37
CA GLN A 236 -23.88 7.77 -14.55
C GLN A 236 -24.23 6.31 -14.21
N ILE A 237 -23.41 5.64 -13.39
CA ILE A 237 -23.67 4.26 -12.94
C ILE A 237 -25.02 4.18 -12.22
N LYS A 238 -25.29 5.11 -11.28
CA LYS A 238 -26.58 5.14 -10.56
C LYS A 238 -27.76 5.35 -11.52
N SER A 239 -27.63 6.25 -12.49
CA SER A 239 -28.66 6.49 -13.50
C SER A 239 -28.92 5.22 -14.33
N LEU A 240 -27.87 4.56 -14.81
CA LEU A 240 -27.98 3.31 -15.58
C LEU A 240 -28.60 2.17 -14.76
N GLN A 241 -28.23 2.04 -13.48
CA GLN A 241 -28.84 1.06 -12.58
C GLN A 241 -30.34 1.32 -12.39
N SER A 242 -30.75 2.58 -12.22
CA SER A 242 -32.16 2.94 -12.14
C SER A 242 -32.92 2.62 -13.43
N GLN A 243 -32.31 2.87 -14.59
CA GLN A 243 -32.93 2.55 -15.89
C GLN A 243 -33.06 1.04 -16.11
N LEU A 244 -32.08 0.25 -15.68
CA LEU A 244 -32.16 -1.21 -15.72
C LEU A 244 -33.29 -1.73 -14.84
N ALA A 245 -33.40 -1.24 -13.60
CA ALA A 245 -34.47 -1.64 -12.70
C ALA A 245 -35.87 -1.31 -13.26
N ASP A 246 -36.04 -0.13 -13.87
CA ASP A 246 -37.30 0.23 -14.53
C ASP A 246 -37.62 -0.67 -15.73
N ARG A 247 -36.60 -1.02 -16.53
CA ARG A 247 -36.77 -1.95 -17.65
C ARG A 247 -37.13 -3.36 -17.18
N ASP A 248 -36.50 -3.87 -16.13
CA ASP A 248 -36.81 -5.18 -15.56
C ASP A 248 -38.24 -5.21 -15.00
N ALA A 249 -38.68 -4.13 -14.33
CA ALA A 249 -40.07 -3.99 -13.88
C ALA A 249 -41.06 -4.02 -15.06
N LYS A 250 -40.78 -3.29 -16.14
CA LYS A 250 -41.60 -3.30 -17.37
C LYS A 250 -41.63 -4.67 -18.04
N ILE A 251 -40.50 -5.37 -18.12
CA ILE A 251 -40.44 -6.75 -18.64
C ILE A 251 -41.31 -7.67 -17.78
N GLY A 252 -41.24 -7.54 -16.46
CA GLY A 252 -42.09 -8.29 -15.53
C GLY A 252 -43.58 -8.04 -15.77
N GLN A 253 -43.99 -6.78 -15.96
CA GLN A 253 -45.38 -6.42 -16.26
C GLN A 253 -45.85 -6.96 -17.62
N LEU A 254 -45.01 -6.85 -18.65
CA LEU A 254 -45.31 -7.39 -19.98
C LEU A 254 -45.47 -8.91 -19.93
N ASN A 255 -44.58 -9.61 -19.22
CA ASN A 255 -44.68 -11.06 -19.05
C ASN A 255 -45.95 -11.50 -18.29
N ALA A 256 -46.34 -10.75 -17.26
CA ALA A 256 -47.59 -11.01 -16.56
C ALA A 256 -48.80 -10.81 -17.49
N THR A 257 -48.78 -9.74 -18.29
CA THR A 257 -49.85 -9.42 -19.24
C THR A 257 -49.96 -10.46 -20.35
N THR A 258 -48.83 -10.91 -20.91
CA THR A 258 -48.81 -11.96 -21.95
C THR A 258 -49.27 -13.30 -21.40
N ALA A 259 -48.88 -13.65 -20.17
CA ALA A 259 -49.36 -14.87 -19.51
C ALA A 259 -50.88 -14.84 -19.29
N GLN A 260 -51.42 -13.69 -18.83
CA GLN A 260 -52.87 -13.51 -18.68
C GLN A 260 -53.60 -13.59 -20.01
N ALA A 261 -53.09 -12.95 -21.05
CA ALA A 261 -53.67 -13.01 -22.40
C ALA A 261 -53.67 -14.44 -22.96
N GLN A 262 -52.56 -15.19 -22.80
CA GLN A 262 -52.48 -16.59 -23.21
C GLN A 262 -53.48 -17.47 -22.44
N GLN A 263 -53.65 -17.25 -21.14
CA GLN A 263 -54.61 -18.00 -20.35
C GLN A 263 -56.05 -17.69 -20.77
N ALA A 264 -56.39 -16.43 -21.01
CA ALA A 264 -57.69 -16.02 -21.52
C ALA A 264 -57.99 -16.64 -22.89
N GLN A 265 -57.00 -16.69 -23.78
CA GLN A 265 -57.15 -17.32 -25.10
C GLN A 265 -57.41 -18.83 -24.98
N ARG A 266 -56.67 -19.54 -24.13
CA ARG A 266 -56.90 -20.98 -23.88
C ARG A 266 -58.28 -21.25 -23.29
N ALA A 267 -58.73 -20.41 -22.36
CA ALA A 267 -60.07 -20.52 -21.78
C ALA A 267 -61.16 -20.29 -22.84
N ALA A 268 -60.99 -19.28 -23.71
CA ALA A 268 -61.90 -19.03 -24.82
C ALA A 268 -61.97 -20.21 -25.80
N GLU A 269 -60.83 -20.82 -26.14
CA GLU A 269 -60.79 -22.02 -27.00
C GLU A 269 -61.44 -23.25 -26.35
N GLN A 270 -61.30 -23.42 -25.04
CA GLN A 270 -61.96 -24.50 -24.31
C GLN A 270 -63.47 -24.30 -24.29
N ASN A 271 -63.92 -23.07 -24.01
CA ASN A 271 -65.33 -22.71 -24.05
C ASN A 271 -65.91 -22.95 -25.45
N ALA A 272 -65.24 -22.49 -26.51
CA ALA A 272 -65.67 -22.72 -27.89
C ALA A 272 -65.84 -24.21 -28.21
N ARG A 273 -64.86 -25.04 -27.82
CA ARG A 273 -64.94 -26.51 -27.98
C ARG A 273 -66.10 -27.12 -27.19
N GLN A 274 -66.38 -26.62 -26.00
CA GLN A 274 -67.49 -27.09 -25.18
C GLN A 274 -68.84 -26.70 -25.79
N PHE A 275 -68.96 -25.46 -26.29
CA PHE A 275 -70.13 -25.03 -27.06
C PHE A 275 -70.37 -25.92 -28.28
N GLU A 276 -69.33 -26.23 -29.05
CA GLU A 276 -69.45 -27.10 -30.22
C GLU A 276 -69.90 -28.52 -29.85
N LYS A 277 -69.36 -29.10 -28.77
CA LYS A 277 -69.81 -30.40 -28.25
C LYS A 277 -71.27 -30.37 -27.83
N ASN A 278 -71.67 -29.33 -27.09
CA ASN A 278 -73.04 -29.16 -26.63
C ASN A 278 -74.00 -29.00 -27.81
N TRP A 279 -73.59 -28.25 -28.84
CA TRP A 279 -74.34 -28.03 -30.07
C TRP A 279 -74.55 -29.34 -30.85
N ARG A 280 -73.47 -30.09 -31.14
CA ARG A 280 -73.58 -31.41 -31.80
C ARG A 280 -74.44 -32.39 -31.01
N GLY A 281 -74.36 -32.33 -29.68
CA GLY A 281 -75.21 -33.12 -28.79
C GLY A 281 -76.69 -32.73 -28.90
N ALA A 282 -77.00 -31.44 -29.00
CA ALA A 282 -78.36 -30.95 -29.22
C ALA A 282 -78.91 -31.39 -30.58
N GLU A 283 -78.13 -31.22 -31.65
CA GLU A 283 -78.50 -31.65 -33.01
C GLU A 283 -78.77 -33.16 -33.08
N SER A 284 -77.97 -33.97 -32.37
CA SER A 284 -78.17 -35.42 -32.30
C SER A 284 -79.46 -35.80 -31.54
N ARG A 285 -79.83 -35.04 -30.49
CA ARG A 285 -81.09 -35.23 -29.78
C ARG A 285 -82.28 -34.87 -30.65
N GLU A 286 -82.19 -33.77 -31.39
CA GLU A 286 -83.22 -33.34 -32.34
C GLU A 286 -83.49 -34.41 -33.39
N LYS A 287 -82.46 -34.91 -34.09
CA LYS A 287 -82.60 -36.01 -35.06
C LYS A 287 -83.24 -37.26 -34.45
N ARG A 288 -82.92 -37.58 -33.18
CA ARG A 288 -83.53 -38.71 -32.46
C ARG A 288 -85.02 -38.48 -32.20
N TRP A 289 -85.39 -37.27 -31.79
CA TRP A 289 -86.80 -36.90 -31.60
C TRP A 289 -87.57 -36.94 -32.91
N GLU A 290 -87.01 -36.45 -34.01
CA GLU A 290 -87.62 -36.53 -35.35
C GLU A 290 -87.88 -37.97 -35.78
N MET A 291 -86.88 -38.86 -35.62
CA MET A 291 -87.05 -40.28 -35.91
C MET A 291 -88.15 -40.92 -35.05
N HIS A 292 -88.22 -40.56 -33.78
CA HIS A 292 -89.25 -41.06 -32.87
C HIS A 292 -90.65 -40.55 -33.26
N ALA A 293 -90.77 -39.26 -33.58
CA ALA A 293 -92.02 -38.66 -34.01
C ALA A 293 -92.55 -39.33 -35.29
N ARG A 294 -91.68 -39.57 -36.29
CA ARG A 294 -92.07 -40.29 -37.52
C ARG A 294 -92.58 -41.70 -37.24
N ARG A 295 -92.00 -42.44 -36.28
CA ARG A 295 -92.48 -43.79 -35.92
C ARG A 295 -93.84 -43.77 -35.22
N CYS A 296 -94.10 -42.77 -34.40
CA CYS A 296 -95.35 -42.70 -33.63
C CYS A 296 -96.52 -42.12 -34.43
N TRP A 297 -96.26 -41.26 -35.41
CA TRP A 297 -97.30 -40.45 -36.08
C TRP A 297 -97.27 -40.51 -37.61
N GLY A 298 -96.33 -41.22 -38.23
CA GLY A 298 -96.27 -41.38 -39.69
C GLY A 298 -97.05 -42.61 -40.16
N ASN A 299 -98.32 -42.40 -40.53
CA ASN A 299 -99.13 -43.26 -41.40
C ASN A 299 -99.51 -42.43 -42.63
#